data_AF-A0A356X5T1-F1
#
_entry.id   AF-A0A356X5T1-F1
#
_cell.length_a   1.000
_cell.length_b   1.000
_cell.length_c   1.000
_cell.angle_alpha   90.00
_cell.angle_beta   90.00
_cell.angle_gamma   90.00
#
_symmetry.space_group_name_H-M   'P 1'
#
loop_
_entity.id
_entity.type
_entity.pdbx_description
1 polymer ?
#
loop_
_entity_poly.entity_id
_entity_poly.type
_entity_poly.pdbx_seq_one_letter_code
_entity_poly.pdbx_strand_id
1 'polypeptide(L)'
;REEMKAIINGVIDFRAMSQEALATTFDTVSTEQREEFIDLFSTIVRDQSLNNLDIYRAEVIYTDISVNEDQARVETMATLKNVRTPVNYELHFKDGEWVITDMEIDDVSTAGSYNRQFQRIINQKGFESLMTSLRKRAERA
;
A
#
# COMPACT_ATOMS: atom_id res chain seq x y z
N ARG A 1 18.07 -2.63 6.59
CA ARG A 1 16.62 -2.88 6.82
C ARG A 1 15.95 -1.63 7.41
N GLU A 2 16.45 -1.07 8.51
CA GLU A 2 15.89 0.16 9.10
C GLU A 2 15.93 1.38 8.16
N GLU A 3 17.03 1.56 7.41
CA GLU A 3 17.09 2.61 6.38
C GLU A 3 16.03 2.44 5.28
N MET A 4 15.79 1.21 4.81
CA MET A 4 14.74 0.94 3.83
C MET A 4 13.35 1.18 4.41
N LYS A 5 13.11 0.83 5.69
CA LYS A 5 11.86 1.18 6.37
C LYS A 5 11.64 2.68 6.39
N ALA A 6 12.70 3.47 6.68
CA ALA A 6 12.62 4.92 6.69
C ALA A 6 12.27 5.48 5.30
N ILE A 7 12.90 4.95 4.23
CA ILE A 7 12.57 5.32 2.85
C ILE A 7 11.10 4.99 2.54
N ILE A 8 10.66 3.76 2.80
CA ILE A 8 9.27 3.34 2.54
C ILE A 8 8.26 4.24 3.29
N ASN A 9 8.54 4.55 4.56
CA ASN A 9 7.69 5.44 5.35
C ASN A 9 7.66 6.88 4.83
N GLY A 10 8.71 7.33 4.15
CA GLY A 10 8.79 8.67 3.58
C GLY A 10 8.11 8.80 2.22
N VAL A 11 7.95 7.71 1.46
CA VAL A 11 7.42 7.76 0.09
C VAL A 11 5.98 7.26 -0.02
N ILE A 12 5.44 6.54 0.98
CA ILE A 12 4.08 6.01 0.95
C ILE A 12 3.18 6.79 1.92
N ASP A 13 2.07 7.34 1.44
CA ASP A 13 0.99 7.82 2.29
C ASP A 13 0.11 6.63 2.70
N PHE A 14 0.52 5.98 3.79
CA PHE A 14 -0.21 4.84 4.31
C PHE A 14 -1.61 5.19 4.82
N ARG A 15 -1.88 6.46 5.16
CA ARG A 15 -3.24 6.87 5.53
C ARG A 15 -4.13 6.89 4.30
N ALA A 16 -3.68 7.46 3.19
CA ALA A 16 -4.41 7.41 1.92
C ALA A 16 -4.62 5.96 1.44
N MET A 17 -3.57 5.14 1.49
CA MET A 17 -3.67 3.71 1.14
C MET A 17 -4.67 2.97 2.05
N SER A 18 -4.68 3.28 3.34
CA SER A 18 -5.62 2.72 4.32
C SER A 18 -7.07 3.13 4.04
N GLN A 19 -7.28 4.39 3.65
CA GLN A 19 -8.59 4.92 3.25
C GLN A 19 -9.13 4.14 2.06
N GLU A 20 -8.33 3.95 1.01
CA GLU A 20 -8.71 3.17 -0.16
C GLU A 20 -9.00 1.70 0.21
N ALA A 21 -8.15 1.11 1.06
CA ALA A 21 -8.31 -0.27 1.51
C ALA A 21 -9.57 -0.50 2.37
N LEU A 22 -9.99 0.44 3.22
CA LEU A 22 -11.23 0.31 4.00
C LEU A 22 -12.47 0.86 3.29
N ALA A 23 -12.29 1.69 2.26
CA ALA A 23 -13.35 2.41 1.56
C ALA A 23 -14.35 3.04 2.55
N THR A 24 -15.65 2.85 2.32
CA THR A 24 -16.71 3.45 3.14
C THR A 24 -16.64 3.05 4.62
N THR A 25 -16.02 1.91 4.96
CA THR A 25 -15.86 1.51 6.38
C THR A 25 -14.91 2.45 7.12
N PHE A 26 -13.98 3.10 6.43
CA PHE A 26 -13.03 4.04 7.05
C PHE A 26 -13.78 5.16 7.79
N ASP A 27 -14.90 5.62 7.25
CA ASP A 27 -15.72 6.72 7.77
C ASP A 27 -16.82 6.31 8.74
N THR A 28 -17.01 5.01 8.97
CA THR A 28 -18.03 4.51 9.91
C THR A 28 -17.47 4.05 11.26
N VAL A 29 -16.15 3.78 11.32
CA VAL A 29 -15.47 3.36 12.54
C VAL A 29 -15.00 4.55 13.38
N SER A 30 -14.70 4.31 14.66
CA SER A 30 -14.18 5.38 15.54
C SER A 30 -12.81 5.87 15.08
N THR A 31 -12.41 7.05 15.54
CA THR A 31 -11.07 7.59 15.24
C THR A 31 -9.99 6.66 15.78
N GLU A 32 -10.17 6.11 16.98
CA GLU A 32 -9.21 5.19 17.60
C GLU A 32 -9.07 3.89 16.78
N GLN A 33 -10.19 3.32 16.32
CA GLN A 33 -10.20 2.13 15.47
C GLN A 33 -9.52 2.38 14.11
N ARG A 34 -9.74 3.57 13.54
CA ARG A 34 -9.14 4.00 12.29
C ARG A 34 -7.62 4.13 12.41
N GLU A 35 -7.14 4.80 13.46
CA GLU A 35 -5.70 4.95 13.71
C GLU A 35 -5.03 3.59 13.93
N GLU A 36 -5.66 2.71 14.73
CA GLU A 36 -5.14 1.35 14.93
C GLU A 36 -5.09 0.56 13.62
N PHE A 37 -6.12 0.68 12.76
CA PHE A 37 -6.13 0.03 11.46
C PHE A 37 -4.97 0.52 10.59
N ILE A 38 -4.76 1.85 10.52
CA ILE A 38 -3.68 2.46 9.74
C ILE A 38 -2.34 1.90 10.20
N ASP A 39 -2.06 1.87 11.51
CA ASP A 39 -0.80 1.37 12.04
C ASP A 39 -0.55 -0.11 11.72
N LEU A 40 -1.57 -0.94 11.92
CA LEU A 40 -1.49 -2.38 11.63
C LEU A 40 -1.30 -2.63 10.13
N PHE A 41 -2.07 -1.95 9.29
CA PHE A 41 -2.01 -2.13 7.85
C PHE A 41 -0.68 -1.63 7.27
N SER A 42 -0.20 -0.47 7.72
CA SER A 42 1.11 0.08 7.36
C SER A 42 2.24 -0.90 7.68
N THR A 43 2.18 -1.51 8.87
CA THR A 43 3.16 -2.52 9.31
C THR A 43 3.16 -3.72 8.37
N ILE A 44 1.98 -4.26 8.05
CA ILE A 44 1.83 -5.42 7.17
C ILE A 44 2.36 -5.12 5.76
N VAL A 45 1.99 -3.99 5.16
CA VAL A 45 2.42 -3.62 3.81
C VAL A 45 3.95 -3.40 3.77
N ARG A 46 4.49 -2.67 4.75
CA ARG A 46 5.93 -2.42 4.85
C ARG A 46 6.73 -3.71 4.99
N ASP A 47 6.34 -4.60 5.90
CA ASP A 47 7.08 -5.84 6.10
C ASP A 47 6.94 -6.80 4.92
N GLN A 48 5.78 -6.83 4.24
CA GLN A 48 5.67 -7.54 2.97
C GLN A 48 6.65 -7.03 1.91
N SER A 49 6.79 -5.70 1.80
CA SER A 49 7.75 -5.08 0.88
C SER A 49 9.20 -5.41 1.23
N LEU A 50 9.49 -5.65 2.51
CA LEU A 50 10.84 -5.98 3.01
C LEU A 50 11.11 -7.49 3.11
N ASN A 51 10.11 -8.34 2.85
CA ASN A 51 10.27 -9.80 2.93
C ASN A 51 11.17 -10.36 1.84
N ASN A 52 11.28 -9.67 0.70
CA ASN A 52 12.18 -10.06 -0.38
C ASN A 52 13.04 -8.88 -0.84
N LEU A 53 14.26 -8.77 -0.30
CA LEU A 53 15.16 -7.67 -0.64
C LEU A 53 15.71 -7.74 -2.07
N ASP A 54 15.63 -8.89 -2.75
CA ASP A 54 16.10 -9.02 -4.14
C ASP A 54 15.31 -8.12 -5.10
N ILE A 55 14.06 -7.78 -4.79
CA ILE A 55 13.21 -6.96 -5.67
C ILE A 55 13.78 -5.55 -5.86
N TYR A 56 14.50 -5.01 -4.86
CA TYR A 56 15.12 -3.68 -4.93
C TYR A 56 16.38 -3.67 -5.80
N ARG A 57 16.85 -4.83 -6.25
CA ARG A 57 17.94 -4.95 -7.23
C ARG A 57 17.41 -5.09 -8.66
N ALA A 58 16.09 -5.04 -8.86
CA ALA A 58 15.53 -5.04 -10.20
C ALA A 58 16.00 -3.80 -10.97
N GLU A 59 16.29 -3.98 -12.24
CA GLU A 59 16.45 -2.86 -13.16
C GLU A 59 15.06 -2.29 -13.43
N VAL A 60 14.88 -0.99 -13.21
CA VAL A 60 13.59 -0.31 -13.40
C VAL A 60 13.73 0.68 -14.55
N ILE A 61 12.84 0.58 -15.53
CA ILE A 61 12.68 1.58 -16.59
C ILE A 61 11.32 2.24 -16.46
N TYR A 62 11.27 3.56 -16.64
CA TYR A 62 10.03 4.31 -16.74
C TYR A 62 9.46 4.15 -18.14
N THR A 63 8.17 3.84 -18.25
CA THR A 63 7.48 3.63 -19.53
C THR A 63 6.53 4.76 -19.86
N ASP A 64 5.88 5.36 -18.85
CA ASP A 64 5.04 6.55 -19.00
C ASP A 64 4.98 7.33 -17.67
N ILE A 65 4.74 8.63 -17.76
CA ILE A 65 4.47 9.49 -16.61
C ILE A 65 3.36 10.46 -17.02
N SER A 66 2.23 10.38 -16.32
CA SER A 66 1.11 11.30 -16.48
C SER A 66 0.86 12.07 -15.19
N VAL A 67 0.64 13.38 -15.30
CA VAL A 67 0.39 14.27 -14.16
C VAL A 67 -0.85 15.10 -14.46
N ASN A 68 -1.76 15.16 -13.49
CA ASN A 68 -2.96 15.97 -13.55
C ASN A 68 -3.18 16.65 -12.18
N GLU A 69 -2.92 17.96 -12.14
CA GLU A 69 -2.97 18.77 -10.93
C GLU A 69 -2.12 18.17 -9.79
N ASP A 70 -2.76 17.64 -8.76
CA ASP A 70 -2.14 17.04 -7.60
C ASP A 70 -2.05 15.51 -7.69
N GLN A 71 -2.48 14.89 -8.78
CA GLN A 71 -2.38 13.45 -9.02
C GLN A 71 -1.32 13.14 -10.07
N ALA A 72 -0.63 12.01 -9.94
CA ALA A 72 0.24 11.49 -10.96
C ALA A 72 0.20 9.96 -11.01
N ARG A 73 0.32 9.42 -12.23
CA ARG A 73 0.56 8.00 -12.46
C ARG A 73 1.93 7.82 -13.11
N VAL A 74 2.76 6.98 -12.49
CA VAL A 74 4.09 6.64 -12.97
C VAL A 74 4.10 5.16 -13.32
N GLU A 75 4.28 4.86 -14.60
CA GLU A 75 4.34 3.49 -15.11
C GLU A 75 5.79 3.06 -15.27
N THR A 76 6.11 1.87 -14.75
CA THR A 76 7.46 1.31 -14.83
C THR A 76 7.44 -0.16 -15.20
N MET A 77 8.58 -0.63 -15.71
CA MET A 77 8.84 -2.04 -15.94
C MET A 77 10.07 -2.46 -15.13
N ALA A 78 9.86 -3.29 -14.11
CA ALA A 78 10.92 -3.87 -13.30
C ALA A 78 11.40 -5.18 -13.93
N THR A 79 12.72 -5.35 -14.05
CA THR A 79 13.35 -6.57 -14.57
C THR A 79 14.25 -7.20 -13.51
N LEU A 80 13.92 -8.41 -13.06
CA LEU A 80 14.71 -9.18 -12.10
C LEU A 80 14.92 -10.60 -12.62
N LYS A 81 16.18 -11.04 -12.75
CA LYS A 81 16.53 -12.41 -13.20
C LYS A 81 15.80 -12.80 -14.50
N ASN A 82 15.76 -11.89 -15.49
CA ASN A 82 15.05 -12.00 -16.78
C ASN A 82 13.51 -12.09 -16.70
N VAL A 83 12.92 -11.88 -15.53
CA VAL A 83 11.47 -11.72 -15.36
C VAL A 83 11.14 -10.24 -15.41
N ARG A 84 10.21 -9.85 -16.29
CA ARG A 84 9.71 -8.48 -16.46
C ARG A 84 8.35 -8.37 -15.79
N THR A 85 8.18 -7.38 -14.94
CA THR A 85 6.96 -7.14 -14.15
C THR A 85 6.61 -5.65 -14.23
N PRO A 86 5.43 -5.27 -14.75
CA PRO A 86 4.93 -3.91 -14.63
C PRO A 86 4.73 -3.55 -13.17
N VAL A 87 5.25 -2.39 -12.78
CA VAL A 87 5.02 -1.80 -11.46
C VAL A 87 4.64 -0.35 -11.65
N ASN A 88 3.38 -0.03 -11.36
CA ASN A 88 2.85 1.31 -11.53
C ASN A 88 2.56 1.94 -10.17
N TYR A 89 2.69 3.25 -10.10
CA TYR A 89 2.52 4.02 -8.88
C TYR A 89 1.45 5.09 -9.11
N GLU A 90 0.46 5.13 -8.21
CA GLU A 90 -0.46 6.26 -8.07
C GLU A 90 0.12 7.18 -6.99
N LEU A 91 0.26 8.47 -7.32
CA LEU A 91 0.84 9.47 -6.43
C LEU A 91 -0.09 10.65 -6.24
N HIS A 92 -0.02 11.23 -5.05
CA HIS A 92 -0.65 12.49 -4.68
C HIS A 92 0.40 13.52 -4.28
N PHE A 93 0.22 14.77 -4.68
CA PHE A 93 1.06 15.88 -4.28
C PHE A 93 0.52 16.48 -2.97
N LYS A 94 1.28 16.30 -1.90
CA LYS A 94 0.88 16.69 -0.54
C LYS A 94 2.06 17.26 0.22
N ASP A 95 1.83 18.36 0.93
CA ASP A 95 2.83 19.02 1.78
C ASP A 95 4.17 19.36 1.06
N GLY A 96 4.10 19.60 -0.26
CA GLY A 96 5.26 19.95 -1.09
C GLY A 96 5.99 18.75 -1.72
N GLU A 97 5.51 17.53 -1.50
CA GLU A 97 6.14 16.30 -1.98
C GLU A 97 5.13 15.38 -2.68
N TRP A 98 5.62 14.52 -3.59
CA TRP A 98 4.82 13.45 -4.18
C TRP A 98 4.91 12.21 -3.30
N VAL A 99 3.75 11.71 -2.87
CA VAL A 99 3.64 10.50 -2.05
C VAL A 99 2.82 9.45 -2.78
N ILE A 100 3.26 8.19 -2.71
CA ILE A 100 2.58 7.05 -3.28
C ILE A 100 1.34 6.75 -2.44
N THR A 101 0.17 6.75 -3.07
CA THR A 101 -1.10 6.39 -2.44
C THR A 101 -1.50 4.95 -2.75
N ASP A 102 -1.07 4.41 -3.89
CA ASP A 102 -1.20 3.00 -4.24
C ASP A 102 -0.08 2.52 -5.18
N MET A 103 0.14 1.20 -5.18
CA MET A 103 1.06 0.53 -6.09
C MET A 103 0.33 -0.61 -6.80
N GLU A 104 0.54 -0.73 -8.11
CA GLU A 104 0.03 -1.82 -8.93
C GLU A 104 1.18 -2.73 -9.35
N ILE A 105 1.03 -4.03 -9.12
CA ILE A 105 1.97 -5.05 -9.59
C ILE A 105 1.20 -5.95 -10.55
N ASP A 106 1.71 -6.12 -11.77
CA ASP A 106 0.97 -6.82 -12.85
C ASP A 106 -0.46 -6.28 -13.01
N ASP A 107 -0.60 -4.94 -13.01
CA ASP A 107 -1.87 -4.20 -13.10
C ASP A 107 -2.87 -4.48 -11.97
N VAL A 108 -2.39 -5.07 -10.86
CA VAL A 108 -3.19 -5.33 -9.67
C VAL A 108 -2.84 -4.34 -8.56
N SER A 109 -3.75 -3.41 -8.30
CA SER A 109 -3.70 -2.47 -7.18
C SER A 109 -3.53 -3.18 -5.83
N THR A 110 -2.62 -2.67 -5.00
CA THR A 110 -2.34 -3.17 -3.66
C THR A 110 -3.50 -2.81 -2.74
N ALA A 111 -3.88 -1.53 -2.66
CA ALA A 111 -4.97 -1.06 -1.81
C ALA A 111 -6.30 -1.71 -2.22
N GLY A 112 -6.60 -1.79 -3.51
CA GLY A 112 -7.79 -2.44 -4.06
C GLY A 112 -7.83 -3.95 -3.79
N SER A 113 -6.68 -4.63 -3.80
CA SER A 113 -6.60 -6.05 -3.42
C SER A 113 -6.89 -6.28 -1.94
N TYR A 114 -6.43 -5.38 -1.09
CA TYR A 114 -6.78 -5.40 0.33
C TYR A 114 -8.24 -5.04 0.56
N ASN A 115 -8.77 -4.05 -0.16
CA ASN A 115 -10.18 -3.67 -0.13
C ASN A 115 -11.10 -4.87 -0.33
N ARG A 116 -10.93 -5.61 -1.44
CA ARG A 116 -11.74 -6.81 -1.71
C ARG A 116 -11.70 -7.82 -0.57
N GLN A 117 -10.53 -8.03 0.04
CA GLN A 117 -10.36 -8.96 1.16
C GLN A 117 -11.02 -8.44 2.44
N PHE A 118 -10.82 -7.16 2.77
CA PHE A 118 -11.33 -6.52 3.97
C PHE A 118 -12.86 -6.43 3.94
N GLN A 119 -13.44 -5.95 2.82
CA GLN A 119 -14.89 -5.89 2.68
C GLN A 119 -15.53 -7.27 2.80
N ARG A 120 -14.89 -8.33 2.27
CA ARG A 120 -15.37 -9.70 2.44
C ARG A 120 -15.42 -10.12 3.91
N ILE A 121 -14.38 -9.80 4.69
CA ILE A 121 -14.32 -10.14 6.12
C ILE A 121 -15.34 -9.30 6.90
N ILE A 122 -15.38 -7.99 6.67
CA ILE A 122 -16.30 -7.06 7.35
C ILE A 122 -17.75 -7.48 7.12
N ASN A 123 -18.14 -7.76 5.87
CA ASN A 123 -19.51 -8.15 5.53
C ASN A 123 -19.92 -9.51 6.13
N GLN A 124 -18.97 -10.43 6.33
CA GLN A 124 -19.25 -11.77 6.87
C GLN A 124 -19.15 -11.86 8.39
N LYS A 125 -18.27 -11.07 9.00
CA LYS A 125 -17.83 -11.27 10.40
C LYS A 125 -17.68 -9.98 11.20
N GLY A 126 -17.92 -8.82 10.59
CA GLY A 126 -17.78 -7.50 11.22
C GLY A 126 -16.32 -6.99 11.27
N PHE A 127 -16.20 -5.69 11.53
CA PHE A 127 -14.93 -4.97 11.55
C PHE A 127 -13.94 -5.50 12.61
N GLU A 128 -14.41 -5.86 13.81
CA GLU A 128 -13.53 -6.43 14.84
C GLU A 128 -12.88 -7.76 14.44
N SER A 129 -13.54 -8.54 13.59
CA SER A 129 -12.93 -9.76 13.04
C SER A 129 -11.78 -9.45 12.08
N LEU A 130 -11.88 -8.35 11.32
CA LEU A 130 -10.78 -7.85 10.50
C LEU A 130 -9.62 -7.40 11.39
N MET A 131 -9.89 -6.54 12.38
CA MET A 131 -8.86 -6.04 13.31
C MET A 131 -8.13 -7.15 14.04
N THR A 132 -8.85 -8.16 14.54
CA THR A 132 -8.25 -9.35 15.16
C THR A 132 -7.29 -10.08 14.21
N SER A 133 -7.67 -10.18 12.93
CA SER A 133 -6.84 -10.83 11.91
C SER A 133 -5.59 -10.00 11.60
N LEU A 134 -5.73 -8.67 11.55
CA LEU A 134 -4.62 -7.74 11.31
C LEU A 134 -3.63 -7.72 12.47
N ARG A 135 -4.09 -7.62 13.72
CA ARG A 135 -3.24 -7.72 14.92
C ARG A 135 -2.39 -8.99 14.89
N LYS A 136 -3.02 -10.14 14.67
CA LYS A 136 -2.34 -11.45 14.61
C LYS A 136 -1.37 -11.57 13.43
N ARG A 137 -1.56 -10.78 12.36
CA ARG A 137 -0.67 -10.76 11.21
C ARG A 137 0.52 -9.82 11.45
N ALA A 138 0.28 -8.66 12.04
CA ALA A 138 1.31 -7.69 12.40
C ALA A 138 2.28 -8.25 13.47
N GLU A 139 1.81 -9.09 14.40
CA GLU A 139 2.68 -9.80 15.36
C GLU A 139 3.73 -10.72 14.70
N ARG A 140 3.51 -11.13 13.45
CA ARG A 140 4.42 -12.00 12.70
C ARG A 140 5.27 -11.24 11.67
N ALA A 141 5.00 -9.95 11.52
CA ALA A 141 5.68 -9.07 10.58
C ALA A 141 6.99 -8.56 11.19
#